data_AF-A0AAD0ZZJ7-F1
#
_entry.id   AF-A0AAD0ZZJ7-F1
#
_cell.length_a   1.000
_cell.length_b   1.000
_cell.length_c   1.000
_cell.angle_alpha   90.00
_cell.angle_beta   90.00
_cell.angle_gamma   90.00
#
_symmetry.space_group_name_H-M   'P 1'
#
loop_
_entity.id
_entity.type
_entity.pdbx_description
1 polymer ?
#
loop_
_entity_poly.entity_id
_entity_poly.type
_entity_poly.pdbx_seq_one_letter_code
_entity_poly.pdbx_strand_id
1 'polypeptide(L)'
;MYTGLRRGDACQLGRQHVRNGIITIKTEKTGETVVIPVLQPLKDSIAAAPTGDLTYIIGEHGRGFTKESFGNWFGDVCRKTNVKGSAHGLRKAGATRAAEQGASESELEAIFGWRGGRMASLYTRKANRERLAKHAASKLLPGQD
;
A
#
# COMPACT_ATOMS: atom_id res chain seq x y z
N MET A 1 -3.41 1.77 2.41
CA MET A 1 -2.72 0.51 2.77
C MET A 1 -2.93 -0.55 1.70
N TYR A 2 -4.18 -0.94 1.42
CA TYR A 2 -4.54 -2.06 0.55
C TYR A 2 -4.27 -1.90 -0.96
N THR A 3 -3.87 -0.71 -1.41
CA THR A 3 -3.54 -0.44 -2.83
C THR A 3 -2.06 -0.19 -3.06
N GLY A 4 -1.23 -0.17 -2.01
CA GLY A 4 0.18 0.19 -2.16
C GLY A 4 0.46 1.57 -2.77
N LEU A 5 -0.54 2.43 -3.03
CA LEU A 5 -0.38 3.73 -3.70
C LEU A 5 0.33 4.78 -2.83
N ARG A 6 0.92 5.81 -3.47
CA ARG A 6 1.45 6.97 -2.73
C ARG A 6 0.26 7.85 -2.37
N ARG A 7 0.41 8.72 -1.36
CA ARG A 7 -0.69 9.58 -0.92
C ARG A 7 -1.29 10.41 -2.07
N GLY A 8 -0.47 10.90 -3.00
CA GLY A 8 -0.93 11.64 -4.19
C GLY A 8 -1.84 10.79 -5.07
N ASP A 9 -1.31 9.64 -5.52
CA ASP A 9 -2.08 8.68 -6.33
C ASP A 9 -3.36 8.20 -5.62
N ALA A 10 -3.29 7.97 -4.30
CA ALA A 10 -4.44 7.54 -3.49
C ALA A 10 -5.54 8.61 -3.43
N CYS A 11 -5.19 9.90 -3.40
CA CYS A 11 -6.17 10.99 -3.45
C CYS A 11 -6.84 11.12 -4.83
N GLN A 12 -6.20 10.63 -5.89
CA GLN A 12 -6.75 10.65 -7.25
C GLN A 12 -7.54 9.38 -7.58
N LEU A 13 -7.42 8.33 -6.78
CA LEU A 13 -8.13 7.07 -7.00
C LEU A 13 -9.65 7.27 -6.85
N GLY A 14 -10.41 6.68 -7.78
CA GLY A 14 -11.84 6.86 -7.91
C GLY A 14 -12.48 5.80 -8.80
N ARG A 15 -13.81 5.86 -8.96
CA ARG A 15 -14.62 4.86 -9.66
C ARG A 15 -14.18 4.61 -11.11
N GLN A 16 -13.74 5.65 -11.81
CA GLN A 16 -13.22 5.61 -13.17
C GLN A 16 -11.99 4.70 -13.34
N HIS A 17 -11.25 4.47 -12.25
CA HIS A 17 -10.07 3.61 -12.26
C HIS A 17 -10.40 2.13 -12.02
N VAL A 18 -11.66 1.78 -11.74
CA VAL A 18 -12.07 0.44 -11.36
C VAL A 18 -12.92 -0.19 -12.47
N ARG A 19 -12.50 -1.35 -12.98
CA ARG A 19 -13.29 -2.19 -13.90
C ARG A 19 -13.20 -3.64 -13.48
N ASN A 20 -14.34 -4.34 -13.40
CA ASN A 20 -14.42 -5.74 -12.99
C ASN A 20 -13.67 -6.04 -11.67
N GLY A 21 -13.73 -5.11 -10.71
CA GLY A 21 -13.06 -5.25 -9.43
C GLY A 21 -11.53 -5.10 -9.47
N ILE A 22 -10.97 -4.61 -10.58
CA ILE A 22 -9.54 -4.32 -10.73
C ILE A 22 -9.33 -2.81 -10.83
N ILE A 23 -8.41 -2.29 -10.02
CA ILE A 23 -7.89 -0.93 -10.11
C ILE A 23 -6.78 -0.90 -11.14
N THR A 24 -6.86 0.04 -12.08
CA THR A 24 -5.77 0.39 -13.01
C THR A 24 -5.52 1.89 -12.92
N ILE A 25 -4.34 2.30 -12.46
CA ILE A 25 -3.98 3.71 -12.31
C ILE A 25 -2.51 3.95 -12.65
N LYS A 26 -2.24 5.04 -13.38
CA LYS A 26 -0.89 5.50 -13.66
C LYS A 26 -0.40 6.37 -12.51
N THR A 27 0.73 6.00 -11.92
CA THR A 27 1.31 6.71 -10.77
C THR A 27 1.99 8.01 -11.19
N GLU A 28 1.80 9.09 -10.42
CA GLU A 28 2.34 10.42 -10.70
C GLU A 28 3.88 10.41 -10.72
N LYS A 29 4.49 9.80 -9.69
CA LYS A 29 5.94 9.92 -9.46
C LYS A 29 6.80 9.11 -10.43
N THR A 30 6.39 7.89 -10.76
CA THR A 30 7.19 6.97 -11.57
C THR A 30 6.61 6.77 -12.97
N GLY A 31 5.36 7.19 -13.21
CA GLY A 31 4.66 6.94 -14.46
C GLY A 31 4.28 5.48 -14.67
N GLU A 32 4.49 4.62 -13.66
CA GLU A 32 4.15 3.19 -13.72
C GLU A 32 2.65 2.98 -13.61
N THR A 33 2.14 2.05 -14.41
CA THR A 33 0.75 1.60 -14.31
C THR A 33 0.67 0.50 -13.27
N VAL A 34 -0.10 0.75 -12.23
CA VAL A 34 -0.33 -0.19 -11.15
C VAL A 34 -1.70 -0.85 -11.38
N VAL A 35 -1.71 -2.18 -11.37
CA VAL A 35 -2.90 -3.02 -11.58
C VAL A 35 -3.12 -3.86 -10.34
N ILE A 36 -4.20 -3.62 -9.59
CA ILE A 36 -4.42 -4.24 -8.27
C ILE A 36 -5.88 -4.65 -8.13
N PRO A 37 -6.18 -5.87 -7.66
CA PRO A 37 -7.55 -6.22 -7.30
C PRO A 37 -8.05 -5.35 -6.13
N VAL A 38 -9.31 -4.92 -6.20
CA VAL A 38 -9.97 -4.26 -5.09
C VAL A 38 -10.21 -5.30 -3.99
N LEU A 39 -9.31 -5.30 -3.00
CA LEU A 39 -9.39 -6.21 -1.85
C LEU A 39 -10.65 -5.93 -1.02
N GLN A 40 -11.19 -6.98 -0.37
CA GLN A 40 -12.43 -6.84 0.42
C GLN A 40 -12.35 -5.73 1.47
N PRO A 41 -11.28 -5.60 2.28
CA PRO A 41 -11.17 -4.50 3.25
C PRO A 41 -11.19 -3.11 2.62
N LEU A 42 -10.73 -2.97 1.37
CA LEU A 42 -10.80 -1.71 0.63
C LEU A 42 -12.23 -1.41 0.18
N LYS A 43 -12.97 -2.43 -0.31
CA LYS A 43 -14.40 -2.29 -0.65
C LYS A 43 -15.19 -1.83 0.57
N ASP A 44 -14.99 -2.51 1.70
CA ASP A 44 -15.68 -2.20 2.95
C ASP A 44 -15.36 -0.78 3.43
N SER A 45 -14.08 -0.37 3.36
CA SER A 45 -13.66 1.00 3.73
C SER A 45 -14.31 2.07 2.84
N ILE A 46 -14.43 1.81 1.53
CA ILE A 46 -15.06 2.74 0.58
C ILE A 46 -16.57 2.81 0.84
N ALA A 47 -17.22 1.70 1.15
CA ALA A 47 -18.66 1.66 1.42
C ALA A 47 -19.05 2.32 2.75
N ALA A 48 -18.15 2.30 3.74
CA ALA A 48 -18.41 2.84 5.08
C ALA A 48 -18.30 4.38 5.20
N ALA A 49 -17.86 5.08 4.14
CA ALA A 49 -17.65 6.53 4.18
C ALA A 49 -18.22 7.23 2.95
N PRO A 50 -18.62 8.51 3.05
CA PRO A 50 -18.96 9.32 1.89
C PRO A 50 -17.80 9.38 0.89
N THR A 51 -18.13 9.28 -0.40
CA THR A 51 -17.18 9.42 -1.52
C THR A 51 -17.60 10.59 -2.39
N GLY A 52 -16.66 11.21 -3.11
CA GLY A 52 -16.98 12.20 -4.13
C GLY A 52 -17.33 11.58 -5.48
N ASP A 53 -17.65 12.43 -6.45
CA ASP A 53 -18.00 12.01 -7.81
C ASP A 53 -16.82 11.33 -8.53
N LEU A 54 -15.64 11.94 -8.44
CA LEU A 54 -14.42 11.49 -9.16
C LEU A 54 -13.40 10.77 -8.29
N THR A 55 -13.41 10.96 -6.97
CA THR A 55 -12.38 10.42 -6.07
C THR A 55 -13.02 9.82 -4.83
N TYR A 56 -12.44 8.73 -4.32
CA TYR A 56 -12.96 8.07 -3.13
C TYR A 56 -12.62 8.82 -1.84
N ILE A 57 -11.52 9.57 -1.81
CA ILE A 57 -11.07 10.29 -0.61
C ILE A 57 -11.40 11.78 -0.78
N ILE A 58 -12.37 12.26 0.00
CA ILE A 58 -12.85 13.64 -0.01
C ILE A 58 -12.67 14.30 1.36
N GLY A 59 -12.51 15.63 1.34
CA GLY A 59 -12.55 16.47 2.55
C GLY A 59 -13.98 16.82 2.96
N GLU A 60 -14.11 17.62 4.02
CA GLU A 60 -15.39 17.97 4.66
C GLU A 60 -16.41 18.63 3.70
N HIS A 61 -15.93 19.32 2.66
CA HIS A 61 -16.78 19.97 1.65
C HIS A 61 -17.06 19.08 0.42
N GLY A 62 -16.84 17.77 0.51
CA GLY A 62 -17.09 16.83 -0.60
C GLY A 62 -16.05 16.88 -1.73
N ARG A 63 -15.03 17.74 -1.64
CA ARG A 63 -13.98 17.87 -2.66
C ARG A 63 -12.82 16.93 -2.39
N GLY A 64 -12.26 16.36 -3.45
CA GLY A 64 -11.07 15.51 -3.37
C GLY A 64 -9.88 16.25 -2.76
N PHE A 65 -9.05 15.54 -2.00
CA PHE A 65 -7.86 16.14 -1.40
C PHE A 65 -6.73 16.38 -2.41
N THR A 66 -5.91 17.39 -2.14
CA THR A 66 -4.54 17.46 -2.69
C THR A 66 -3.59 16.61 -1.86
N LYS A 67 -2.44 16.23 -2.41
CA LYS A 67 -1.46 15.37 -1.70
C LYS A 67 -0.94 16.01 -0.41
N GLU A 68 -0.78 17.33 -0.37
CA GLU A 68 -0.37 18.10 0.81
C GLU A 68 -1.49 18.15 1.85
N SER A 69 -2.70 18.56 1.46
CA SER A 69 -3.83 18.70 2.38
C SER A 69 -4.24 17.38 3.00
N PHE A 70 -4.25 16.28 2.23
CA PHE A 70 -4.48 14.94 2.78
C PHE A 70 -3.41 14.53 3.79
N GLY A 71 -2.14 14.85 3.51
CA GLY A 71 -1.04 14.56 4.41
C GLY A 71 -1.18 15.27 5.76
N ASN A 72 -1.55 16.55 5.73
CA ASN A 72 -1.78 17.36 6.92
C ASN A 72 -2.99 16.84 7.70
N TRP A 73 -4.13 16.66 7.02
CA TRP A 73 -5.36 16.12 7.60
C TRP A 73 -5.12 14.76 8.28
N PHE A 74 -4.42 13.84 7.60
CA PHE A 74 -4.12 12.53 8.17
C PHE A 74 -3.26 12.65 9.44
N GLY A 75 -2.29 13.56 9.45
CA GLY A 75 -1.47 13.85 10.63
C GLY A 75 -2.29 14.44 11.77
N ASP A 76 -3.23 15.34 11.49
CA ASP A 76 -4.17 15.89 12.47
C ASP A 76 -5.04 14.80 13.07
N VAL A 77 -5.59 13.89 12.24
CA VAL A 77 -6.39 12.75 12.70
C VAL A 77 -5.55 11.85 13.61
N CYS A 78 -4.31 11.51 13.23
CA CYS A 78 -3.40 10.75 14.08
C CYS A 78 -3.16 11.42 15.45
N ARG A 79 -2.93 12.74 15.47
CA ARG A 79 -2.75 13.49 16.73
C ARG A 79 -4.02 13.48 17.59
N LYS A 80 -5.18 13.80 16.98
CA LYS A 80 -6.48 13.85 17.66
C LYS A 80 -6.89 12.50 18.25
N THR A 81 -6.53 11.41 17.60
CA THR A 81 -6.85 10.04 18.03
C THR A 81 -5.76 9.40 18.88
N ASN A 82 -4.68 10.13 19.20
CA ASN A 82 -3.50 9.63 19.92
C ASN A 82 -2.86 8.38 19.27
N VAL A 83 -2.97 8.25 17.95
CA VAL A 83 -2.35 7.16 17.19
C VAL A 83 -1.10 7.69 16.49
N LYS A 84 0.06 7.09 16.77
CA LYS A 84 1.31 7.41 16.05
C LYS A 84 1.20 6.92 14.61
N GLY A 85 1.32 7.83 13.63
CA GLY A 85 1.25 7.43 12.23
C GLY A 85 1.33 8.57 11.22
N SER A 86 1.40 8.18 9.95
CA SER A 86 1.24 9.07 8.80
C SER A 86 0.75 8.29 7.58
N ALA A 87 0.18 8.98 6.59
CA ALA A 87 -0.20 8.35 5.33
C ALA A 87 0.99 7.68 4.61
N HIS A 88 2.18 8.28 4.71
CA HIS A 88 3.40 7.67 4.19
C HIS A 88 3.79 6.40 4.97
N GLY A 89 3.64 6.42 6.30
CA GLY A 89 3.85 5.27 7.16
C GLY A 89 2.96 4.08 6.79
N LEU A 90 1.68 4.31 6.46
CA LEU A 90 0.78 3.24 6.02
C LEU A 90 1.26 2.54 4.75
N ARG A 91 1.87 3.27 3.82
CA ARG A 91 2.47 2.67 2.62
C ARG A 91 3.66 1.78 2.99
N LYS A 92 4.55 2.26 3.87
CA LYS A 92 5.69 1.45 4.36
C LYS A 92 5.19 0.19 5.06
N ALA A 93 4.18 0.32 5.93
CA ALA A 93 3.57 -0.80 6.62
C ALA A 93 2.96 -1.84 5.67
N GLY A 94 2.30 -1.39 4.59
CA GLY A 94 1.82 -2.30 3.54
C GLY A 94 2.95 -3.09 2.87
N ALA A 95 4.06 -2.43 2.54
CA ALA A 95 5.21 -3.08 1.91
C ALA A 95 5.91 -4.07 2.86
N THR A 96 6.09 -3.67 4.12
CA THR A 96 6.61 -4.56 5.17
C THR A 96 5.75 -5.80 5.32
N ARG A 97 4.41 -5.65 5.44
CA ARG A 97 3.49 -6.78 5.57
C ARG A 97 3.57 -7.71 4.36
N ALA A 98 3.57 -7.17 3.14
CA ALA A 98 3.68 -7.99 1.93
C ALA A 98 5.02 -8.75 1.89
N ALA A 99 6.13 -8.09 2.21
CA ALA A 99 7.46 -8.73 2.27
C ALA A 99 7.54 -9.83 3.35
N GLU A 100 6.99 -9.58 4.53
CA GLU A 100 6.92 -10.56 5.64
C GLU A 100 6.07 -11.79 5.27
N GLN A 101 5.06 -11.60 4.43
CA GLN A 101 4.24 -12.67 3.85
C GLN A 101 4.87 -13.33 2.61
N GLY A 102 6.13 -13.02 2.30
CA GLY A 102 6.90 -13.68 1.26
C GLY A 102 6.80 -13.07 -0.13
N ALA A 103 6.21 -11.87 -0.28
CA ALA A 103 6.22 -11.18 -1.56
C ALA A 103 7.66 -10.97 -2.06
N SER A 104 7.89 -11.36 -3.31
CA SER A 104 9.12 -11.15 -4.04
C SER A 104 9.36 -9.66 -4.32
N GLU A 105 10.60 -9.31 -4.70
CA GLU A 105 10.90 -7.93 -5.09
C GLU A 105 10.03 -7.49 -6.27
N SER A 106 9.83 -8.35 -7.27
CA SER A 106 9.02 -8.06 -8.46
C SER A 106 7.53 -7.87 -8.14
N GLU A 107 6.97 -8.66 -7.23
CA GLU A 107 5.59 -8.47 -6.76
C GLU A 107 5.42 -7.13 -6.02
N LEU A 108 6.39 -6.77 -5.18
CA LEU A 108 6.40 -5.46 -4.54
C LEU A 108 6.54 -4.33 -5.55
N GLU A 109 7.39 -4.46 -6.57
CA GLU A 109 7.50 -3.46 -7.62
C GLU A 109 6.18 -3.27 -8.37
N ALA A 110 5.50 -4.36 -8.73
CA ALA A 110 4.23 -4.34 -9.43
C ALA A 110 3.12 -3.65 -8.62
N ILE A 111 2.96 -4.00 -7.33
CA ILE A 111 1.87 -3.44 -6.51
C ILE A 111 2.18 -2.03 -6.00
N PHE A 112 3.45 -1.68 -5.76
CA PHE A 112 3.82 -0.36 -5.26
C PHE A 112 4.19 0.63 -6.38
N GLY A 113 4.29 0.21 -7.64
CA GLY A 113 4.76 1.07 -8.73
C GLY A 113 6.17 1.60 -8.45
N TRP A 114 7.05 0.71 -7.99
CA TRP A 114 8.48 0.99 -7.84
C TRP A 114 9.24 0.60 -9.10
N ARG A 115 10.42 1.22 -9.27
CA ARG A 115 11.37 0.91 -10.35
C ARG A 115 12.75 0.71 -9.74
N GLY A 116 13.54 -0.15 -10.37
CA GLY A 116 14.97 -0.27 -10.14
C GLY A 116 15.37 -1.05 -8.89
N GLY A 117 14.48 -1.86 -8.32
CA GLY A 117 14.72 -2.87 -7.29
C GLY A 117 15.01 -2.34 -5.88
N ARG A 118 15.64 -1.17 -5.76
CA ARG A 118 16.18 -0.66 -4.49
C ARG A 118 15.15 -0.56 -3.38
N MET A 119 13.95 -0.06 -3.68
CA MET A 119 12.88 0.06 -2.69
C MET A 119 12.31 -1.30 -2.31
N ALA A 120 12.08 -2.19 -3.27
CA ALA A 120 11.56 -3.53 -3.00
C ALA A 120 12.55 -4.33 -2.14
N SER A 121 13.83 -4.31 -2.53
CA SER A 121 14.93 -4.97 -1.83
C SER A 121 15.08 -4.51 -0.38
N LEU A 122 14.81 -3.24 -0.08
CA LEU A 122 14.81 -2.73 1.30
C LEU A 122 13.85 -3.49 2.21
N TYR A 123 12.65 -3.84 1.71
CA TYR A 123 11.64 -4.55 2.50
C TYR A 123 11.87 -6.06 2.50
N THR A 124 12.26 -6.64 1.36
CA THR A 124 12.43 -8.09 1.23
C THR A 124 13.68 -8.59 1.94
N ARG A 125 14.80 -7.85 1.97
CA ARG A 125 16.06 -8.34 2.56
C ARG A 125 15.91 -8.77 4.02
N LYS A 126 15.27 -7.94 4.85
CA LYS A 126 15.07 -8.26 6.27
C LYS A 126 14.13 -9.45 6.43
N ALA A 127 12.96 -9.41 5.77
CA ALA A 127 11.96 -10.47 5.82
C ALA A 127 12.53 -11.82 5.35
N ASN A 128 13.23 -11.81 4.22
CA ASN A 128 13.86 -13.00 3.67
C ASN A 128 15.00 -13.50 4.54
N ARG A 129 15.84 -12.64 5.13
CA ARG A 129 16.96 -13.10 5.97
C ARG A 129 16.47 -13.95 7.13
N GLU A 130 15.42 -13.55 7.82
CA GLU A 130 14.85 -14.31 8.93
C GLU A 130 14.24 -15.63 8.45
N ARG A 131 13.40 -15.59 7.41
CA ARG A 131 12.75 -16.78 6.85
C ARG A 131 13.76 -17.79 6.31
N LEU A 132 14.75 -17.32 5.54
CA LEU A 132 15.80 -18.15 4.96
C LEU A 132 16.69 -18.75 6.04
N ALA A 133 17.00 -18.02 7.11
CA ALA A 133 17.77 -18.56 8.23
C ALA A 133 17.02 -19.71 8.92
N LYS A 134 15.73 -19.54 9.22
CA LYS A 134 14.88 -20.59 9.81
C LYS A 134 14.82 -21.84 8.92
N HIS A 135 14.60 -21.65 7.61
CA HIS A 135 14.58 -22.73 6.65
C HIS A 135 15.96 -23.39 6.43
N ALA A 136 17.05 -22.64 6.50
CA ALA A 136 18.39 -23.21 6.42
C ALA A 136 18.72 -24.04 7.67
N ALA A 137 18.25 -23.64 8.85
CA ALA A 137 18.45 -24.37 10.09
C ALA A 137 17.86 -25.79 10.03
N SER A 138 16.67 -25.96 9.45
CA SER A 138 16.06 -27.29 9.28
C SER A 138 16.84 -28.21 8.32
N LYS A 139 17.76 -27.66 7.51
CA LYS A 139 18.65 -28.45 6.63
C LYS A 139 19.94 -28.88 7.30
N LEU A 140 20.30 -28.31 8.46
CA LEU A 140 21.53 -28.66 9.18
C LEU A 140 21.41 -30.00 9.93
N LEU A 141 20.17 -30.42 10.25
CA LEU A 141 19.87 -31.70 10.90
C LEU A 141 18.71 -32.40 10.17
N PRO A 142 18.94 -32.98 8.98
CA PRO A 142 17.90 -33.74 8.29
C PRO A 142 17.55 -35.00 9.11
N GLY A 143 16.28 -35.14 9.52
CA GLY A 143 15.74 -36.39 10.09
C GLY A 143 15.46 -36.44 11.60
N GLN A 144 15.10 -35.33 12.25
CA GLN A 144 14.47 -35.36 13.58
C GLN A 144 12.98 -35.01 13.45
N ASP A 145 12.19 -36.01 13.08
CA ASP A 145 10.75 -36.07 13.36
C ASP A 145 10.53 -36.94 14.61
#